data_AF-A0A9Q0VT98-F1
#
_entry.id   AF-A0A9Q0VT98-F1
#
_cell.length_a   1.000
_cell.length_b   1.000
_cell.length_c   1.000
_cell.angle_alpha   90.00
_cell.angle_beta   90.00
_cell.angle_gamma   90.00
#
_symmetry.space_group_name_H-M   'P 1'
#
loop_
_entity.id
_entity.type
_entity.pdbx_description
1 polymer ?
#
loop_
_entity_poly.entity_id
_entity_poly.type
_entity_poly.pdbx_seq_one_letter_code
_entity_poly.pdbx_strand_id
1 'polypeptide(L)'
;MGTQVPGDQNPDVPDEFSEADRKKKEIDDWLPITSSRNAKWWYSAFHNVTAMVGAGVLSLPYAMANLGWGPGTVILVLSWVITLYTLWQMVEMHEMVPGKRFDRYHELGQHAFGEKLGLYIVVPQQLICEVGVDIVYMVTGGKSLQKIHNLVCKDCAPIKLTYFIMIFASVHFVLSHLPNFNSISGVSLAAAVMSLSYSTIAWSASVHKGVQPDVEYGYKASTTSGTVFNFLSALGDVAFAYAGHNVVLEIQATIPSKPGKPSKGPMWKGVVVAYIVVAFVLLPSCSCRVLHVR
;
A
#
# COMPACT_ATOMS: atom_id res chain seq x y z
N MET A 1 37.65 11.70 -66.15
CA MET A 1 37.61 10.40 -65.45
C MET A 1 37.44 10.68 -63.96
N GLY A 2 36.39 10.13 -63.34
CA GLY A 2 36.10 10.28 -61.92
C GLY A 2 34.68 10.76 -61.61
N THR A 3 33.69 9.96 -62.00
CA THR A 3 32.27 10.12 -61.63
C THR A 3 32.08 9.92 -60.13
N GLN A 4 31.44 10.87 -59.44
CA GLN A 4 30.94 10.68 -58.08
C GLN A 4 29.71 9.75 -58.11
N VAL A 5 29.77 8.70 -57.30
CA VAL A 5 28.65 7.79 -57.02
C VAL A 5 27.84 8.40 -55.88
N PRO A 6 26.53 8.69 -56.04
CA PRO A 6 25.68 9.04 -54.92
C PRO A 6 25.53 7.82 -54.01
N GLY A 7 25.88 7.96 -52.74
CA GLY A 7 25.68 6.91 -51.74
C GLY A 7 24.19 6.59 -51.60
N ASP A 8 23.89 5.29 -51.69
CA ASP A 8 22.58 4.70 -51.44
C ASP A 8 21.98 5.24 -50.13
N GLN A 9 20.97 6.11 -50.24
CA GLN A 9 19.94 6.21 -49.23
C GLN A 9 19.05 4.99 -49.41
N ASN A 10 19.33 3.92 -48.66
CA ASN A 10 18.42 2.81 -48.54
C ASN A 10 17.16 3.28 -47.78
N PRO A 11 15.97 3.38 -48.40
CA PRO A 11 14.77 3.92 -47.74
C PRO A 11 14.09 2.93 -46.79
N ASP A 12 14.59 1.68 -46.72
CA ASP A 12 13.86 0.56 -46.12
C ASP A 12 14.49 0.03 -44.82
N VAL A 13 14.90 0.94 -43.93
CA VAL A 13 14.99 0.59 -42.50
C VAL A 13 13.75 1.18 -41.84
N PRO A 14 12.71 0.38 -41.51
CA PRO A 14 11.56 0.89 -40.80
C PRO A 14 12.04 1.47 -39.46
N ASP A 15 11.81 2.76 -39.27
CA ASP A 15 11.96 3.43 -37.97
C ASP A 15 10.90 2.80 -37.05
N GLU A 16 11.31 1.77 -36.30
CA GLU A 16 10.43 0.73 -35.71
C GLU A 16 9.71 1.20 -34.42
N PHE A 17 9.26 2.45 -34.39
CA PHE A 17 8.34 2.96 -33.37
C PHE A 17 7.27 3.80 -34.04
N SER A 18 6.01 3.33 -33.99
CA SER A 18 4.89 4.12 -34.48
C SER A 18 4.79 5.45 -33.70
N GLU A 19 4.19 6.48 -34.29
CA GLU A 19 3.97 7.76 -33.61
C GLU A 19 3.19 7.58 -32.28
N ALA A 20 2.32 6.57 -32.22
CA ALA A 20 1.59 6.19 -31.01
C ALA A 20 2.51 5.64 -29.92
N ASP A 21 3.52 4.83 -30.28
CA ASP A 21 4.49 4.30 -29.33
C ASP A 21 5.43 5.38 -28.80
N ARG A 22 5.80 6.35 -29.64
CA ARG A 22 6.59 7.52 -29.22
C ARG A 22 5.82 8.39 -28.24
N LYS A 23 4.56 8.72 -28.54
CA LYS A 23 3.68 9.46 -27.61
C LYS A 23 3.47 8.73 -26.29
N LYS A 24 3.29 7.40 -26.34
CA LYS A 24 3.17 6.58 -25.13
C LYS A 24 4.44 6.64 -24.29
N LYS A 25 5.61 6.50 -24.92
CA LYS A 25 6.89 6.62 -24.24
C LYS A 25 7.12 8.00 -23.62
N GLU A 26 6.75 9.08 -24.31
CA GLU A 26 6.82 10.44 -23.76
C GLU A 26 5.92 10.62 -22.53
N ILE A 27 4.71 10.06 -22.56
CA ILE A 27 3.80 10.05 -21.41
C ILE A 27 4.43 9.27 -20.25
N ASP A 28 4.93 8.07 -20.51
CA ASP A 28 5.58 7.23 -19.50
C ASP A 28 6.85 7.90 -18.93
N ASP A 29 7.64 8.59 -19.74
CA ASP A 29 8.83 9.30 -19.29
C ASP A 29 8.49 10.57 -18.48
N TRP A 30 7.31 11.18 -18.69
CA TRP A 30 6.83 12.34 -17.93
C TRP A 30 6.21 11.98 -16.58
N LEU A 31 5.59 10.80 -16.46
CA LEU A 31 4.86 10.41 -15.26
C LEU A 31 5.80 10.11 -14.08
N PRO A 32 5.50 10.59 -12.85
CA PRO A 32 6.36 10.41 -11.67
C PRO A 32 6.69 8.95 -11.31
N ILE A 33 5.84 8.00 -11.71
CA ILE A 33 6.01 6.55 -11.47
C ILE A 33 7.01 5.94 -12.46
N THR A 34 6.91 6.31 -13.74
CA THR A 34 7.60 5.64 -14.85
C THR A 34 8.81 6.41 -15.37
N SER A 35 8.95 7.70 -15.00
CA SER A 35 10.09 8.57 -15.31
C SER A 35 11.44 8.08 -14.78
N SER A 36 11.46 7.14 -13.82
CA SER A 36 12.71 6.62 -13.25
C SER A 36 12.61 5.14 -12.88
N ARG A 37 13.08 4.26 -13.77
CA ARG A 37 13.05 2.79 -13.60
C ARG A 37 14.37 2.19 -13.09
N ASN A 38 14.89 2.76 -12.01
CA ASN A 38 16.17 2.35 -11.40
C ASN A 38 16.00 1.62 -10.05
N ALA A 39 14.77 1.27 -9.68
CA ALA A 39 14.50 0.64 -8.39
C ALA A 39 15.11 -0.76 -8.30
N LYS A 40 15.68 -1.08 -7.15
CA LYS A 40 16.25 -2.40 -6.86
C LYS A 40 15.22 -3.24 -6.12
N TRP A 41 15.41 -4.57 -6.05
CA TRP A 41 14.41 -5.48 -5.47
C TRP A 41 14.04 -5.13 -4.01
N TRP A 42 14.96 -4.59 -3.22
CA TRP A 42 14.69 -4.20 -1.83
C TRP A 42 13.88 -2.90 -1.71
N TYR A 43 13.82 -2.08 -2.77
CA TYR A 43 12.92 -0.92 -2.83
C TYR A 43 11.47 -1.38 -2.80
N SER A 44 11.15 -2.41 -3.59
CA SER A 44 9.84 -3.06 -3.53
C SER A 44 9.52 -3.57 -2.13
N ALA A 45 10.48 -4.14 -1.39
CA ALA A 45 10.23 -4.62 -0.04
C ALA A 45 9.74 -3.51 0.90
N PHE A 46 10.47 -2.40 1.03
CA PHE A 46 10.04 -1.34 1.96
C PHE A 46 8.82 -0.56 1.44
N HIS A 47 8.64 -0.39 0.12
CA HIS A 47 7.43 0.24 -0.41
C HIS A 47 6.19 -0.62 -0.13
N ASN A 48 6.25 -1.95 -0.31
CA ASN A 48 5.16 -2.85 0.04
C ASN A 48 4.92 -2.89 1.56
N VAL A 49 5.98 -2.92 2.38
CA VAL A 49 5.83 -2.82 3.85
C VAL A 49 5.15 -1.52 4.24
N THR A 50 5.58 -0.38 3.71
CA THR A 50 4.96 0.93 4.03
C THR A 50 3.52 1.02 3.53
N ALA A 51 3.20 0.42 2.38
CA ALA A 51 1.84 0.39 1.86
C ALA A 51 0.89 -0.41 2.77
N MET A 52 1.36 -1.56 3.29
CA MET A 52 0.54 -2.46 4.11
C MET A 52 0.57 -2.14 5.60
N VAL A 53 1.76 -1.87 6.15
CA VAL A 53 1.99 -1.65 7.58
C VAL A 53 1.90 -0.16 7.87
N GLY A 54 0.68 0.30 8.13
CA GLY A 54 0.41 1.68 8.48
C GLY A 54 -0.78 1.83 9.43
N ALA A 55 -1.64 2.81 9.17
CA ALA A 55 -2.75 3.16 10.05
C ALA A 55 -3.70 1.98 10.33
N GLY A 56 -3.86 1.05 9.37
CA GLY A 56 -4.74 -0.12 9.54
C GLY A 56 -4.28 -1.10 10.61
N VAL A 57 -2.98 -1.16 10.94
CA VAL A 57 -2.50 -2.02 12.04
C VAL A 57 -3.04 -1.55 13.39
N LEU A 58 -3.28 -0.24 13.53
CA LEU A 58 -3.76 0.37 14.77
C LEU A 58 -5.24 0.03 15.06
N SER A 59 -6.01 -0.38 14.06
CA SER A 59 -7.40 -0.83 14.26
C SER A 59 -7.51 -2.32 14.59
N LEU A 60 -6.45 -3.11 14.38
CA LEU A 60 -6.50 -4.57 14.62
C LEU A 60 -6.88 -4.97 16.05
N PRO A 61 -6.39 -4.32 17.13
CA PRO A 61 -6.86 -4.66 18.49
C PRO A 61 -8.37 -4.46 18.67
N TYR A 62 -8.92 -3.42 18.04
CA TYR A 62 -10.36 -3.17 18.03
C TYR A 62 -11.11 -4.23 17.21
N ALA A 63 -10.58 -4.61 16.05
CA ALA A 63 -11.15 -5.68 15.23
C ALA A 63 -11.18 -7.02 15.99
N MET A 64 -10.08 -7.39 16.64
CA MET A 64 -9.96 -8.62 17.43
C MET A 64 -10.92 -8.64 18.63
N ALA A 65 -11.18 -7.48 19.25
CA ALA A 65 -12.17 -7.39 20.33
C ALA A 65 -13.61 -7.65 19.87
N ASN A 66 -13.90 -7.39 18.59
CA ASN A 66 -15.22 -7.57 18.00
C ASN A 66 -15.39 -8.92 17.28
N LEU A 67 -14.32 -9.51 16.73
CA LEU A 67 -14.32 -10.83 16.09
C LEU A 67 -14.18 -11.97 17.10
N GLY A 68 -13.67 -11.68 18.29
CA GLY A 68 -13.20 -12.70 19.22
C GLY A 68 -11.88 -13.31 18.77
N TRP A 69 -11.18 -13.98 19.69
CA TRP A 69 -9.80 -14.42 19.44
C TRP A 69 -9.69 -15.51 18.37
N GLY A 70 -10.56 -16.53 18.45
CA GLY A 70 -10.59 -17.66 17.51
C GLY A 70 -10.94 -17.21 16.08
N PRO A 71 -12.18 -16.71 15.85
CA PRO A 71 -12.58 -16.23 14.52
C PRO A 71 -11.69 -15.11 14.00
N GLY A 72 -11.28 -14.16 14.86
CA GLY A 72 -10.36 -13.08 14.48
C GLY A 72 -9.01 -13.59 13.98
N THR A 73 -8.40 -14.56 14.67
CA THR A 73 -7.12 -15.16 14.23
C THR A 73 -7.28 -15.90 12.90
N VAL A 74 -8.36 -16.67 12.74
CA VAL A 74 -8.67 -17.37 11.48
C VAL A 74 -8.81 -16.37 10.33
N ILE A 75 -9.57 -15.29 10.54
CA ILE A 75 -9.78 -14.24 9.54
C ILE A 75 -8.46 -13.55 9.20
N LEU A 76 -7.61 -13.22 10.18
CA LEU A 76 -6.31 -12.60 9.92
C LEU A 76 -5.38 -13.49 9.08
N VAL A 77 -5.33 -14.79 9.37
CA VAL A 77 -4.52 -15.76 8.61
C VAL A 77 -5.09 -15.93 7.20
N LEU A 78 -6.42 -16.08 7.07
CA LEU A 78 -7.07 -16.18 5.76
C LEU A 78 -6.85 -14.92 4.92
N SER A 79 -7.01 -13.73 5.51
CA SER A 79 -6.73 -12.46 4.85
C SER A 79 -5.27 -12.36 4.41
N TRP A 80 -4.31 -12.79 5.23
CA TRP A 80 -2.90 -12.84 4.84
C TRP A 80 -2.66 -13.75 3.63
N VAL A 81 -3.22 -14.96 3.61
CA VAL A 81 -3.10 -15.91 2.48
C VAL A 81 -3.76 -15.37 1.22
N ILE A 82 -5.00 -14.89 1.33
CA ILE A 82 -5.78 -14.36 0.19
C ILE A 82 -5.06 -13.16 -0.41
N THR A 83 -4.59 -12.23 0.43
CA THR A 83 -3.93 -11.01 -0.06
C THR A 83 -2.56 -11.30 -0.67
N LEU A 84 -1.81 -12.26 -0.13
CA LEU A 84 -0.56 -12.72 -0.76
C LEU A 84 -0.83 -13.31 -2.14
N TYR A 85 -1.88 -14.13 -2.26
CA TYR A 85 -2.27 -14.73 -3.52
C TYR A 85 -2.72 -13.67 -4.55
N THR A 86 -3.59 -12.74 -4.17
CA THR A 86 -4.04 -11.69 -5.10
C THR A 86 -2.91 -10.75 -5.50
N LEU A 87 -1.95 -10.47 -4.60
CA LEU A 87 -0.78 -9.67 -4.93
C LEU A 87 0.15 -10.41 -5.88
N TRP A 88 0.38 -11.71 -5.67
CA TRP A 88 1.09 -12.56 -6.63
C TRP A 88 0.46 -12.49 -8.02
N GLN A 89 -0.87 -12.57 -8.11
CA GLN A 89 -1.57 -12.43 -9.38
C GLN A 89 -1.28 -11.08 -10.04
N MET A 90 -1.30 -9.96 -9.30
CA MET A 90 -0.95 -8.65 -9.86
C MET A 90 0.49 -8.60 -10.39
N VAL A 91 1.44 -9.22 -9.67
CA VAL A 91 2.85 -9.26 -10.07
C VAL A 91 3.05 -10.01 -11.38
N GLU A 92 2.36 -11.14 -11.57
CA GLU A 92 2.40 -11.89 -12.82
C GLU A 92 1.64 -11.17 -13.95
N MET A 93 0.50 -10.55 -13.63
CA MET A 93 -0.33 -9.83 -14.61
C MET A 93 0.33 -8.56 -15.15
N HIS A 94 1.25 -7.93 -14.40
CA HIS A 94 1.97 -6.73 -14.82
C HIS A 94 2.71 -6.92 -16.17
N GLU A 95 3.21 -8.12 -16.46
CA GLU A 95 3.94 -8.45 -17.70
C GLU A 95 3.41 -9.76 -18.33
N MET A 96 2.08 -9.98 -18.27
CA MET A 96 1.47 -11.22 -18.79
C MET A 96 1.48 -11.31 -20.33
N VAL A 97 1.55 -10.17 -21.02
CA VAL A 97 1.64 -10.09 -22.48
C VAL A 97 3.08 -9.78 -22.88
N PRO A 98 3.74 -10.60 -23.72
CA PRO A 98 5.10 -10.32 -24.17
C PRO A 98 5.23 -8.92 -24.78
N GLY A 99 6.19 -8.14 -24.31
CA GLY A 99 6.45 -6.78 -24.80
C GLY A 99 5.52 -5.69 -24.26
N LYS A 100 4.50 -6.03 -23.46
CA LYS A 100 3.58 -5.05 -22.86
C LYS A 100 3.66 -5.09 -21.32
N ARG A 101 3.84 -3.91 -20.74
CA ARG A 101 3.72 -3.68 -19.30
C ARG A 101 2.37 -3.03 -18.98
N PHE A 102 1.76 -3.47 -17.90
CA PHE A 102 0.58 -2.83 -17.31
C PHE A 102 1.04 -2.15 -16.02
N ASP A 103 1.51 -0.91 -16.14
CA ASP A 103 2.12 -0.18 -15.02
C ASP A 103 1.06 0.39 -14.06
N ARG A 104 -0.22 0.39 -14.48
CA ARG A 104 -1.35 0.92 -13.70
C ARG A 104 -2.53 -0.04 -13.69
N TYR A 105 -3.28 0.00 -12.59
CA TYR A 105 -4.39 -0.91 -12.37
C TYR A 105 -5.52 -0.76 -13.41
N HIS A 106 -5.82 0.47 -13.84
CA HIS A 106 -6.81 0.70 -14.89
C HIS A 106 -6.37 0.14 -16.27
N GLU A 107 -5.07 0.09 -16.58
CA GLU A 107 -4.58 -0.49 -17.85
C GLU A 107 -4.84 -1.99 -17.89
N LEU A 108 -4.66 -2.66 -16.75
CA LEU A 108 -5.00 -4.07 -16.59
C LEU A 108 -6.51 -4.29 -16.67
N GLY A 109 -7.31 -3.40 -16.06
CA GLY A 109 -8.77 -3.41 -16.17
C GLY A 109 -9.25 -3.28 -17.62
N GLN A 110 -8.65 -2.36 -18.39
CA GLN A 110 -8.95 -2.17 -19.80
C GLN A 110 -8.56 -3.38 -20.64
N HIS A 111 -7.48 -4.07 -20.29
CA HIS A 111 -7.09 -5.31 -20.95
C HIS A 111 -8.08 -6.46 -20.68
N ALA A 112 -8.54 -6.60 -19.43
CA ALA A 112 -9.41 -7.68 -19.02
C ALA A 112 -10.88 -7.49 -19.46
N PHE A 113 -11.40 -6.26 -19.38
CA PHE A 113 -12.83 -5.97 -19.59
C PHE A 113 -13.11 -5.12 -20.83
N GLY A 114 -12.07 -4.69 -21.57
CA GLY A 114 -12.18 -3.81 -22.74
C GLY A 114 -11.96 -2.32 -22.40
N GLU A 115 -11.63 -1.52 -23.42
CA GLU A 115 -11.11 -0.15 -23.23
C GLU A 115 -12.02 0.79 -22.44
N LYS A 116 -13.34 0.71 -22.65
CA LYS A 116 -14.33 1.57 -21.98
C LYS A 116 -14.83 0.94 -20.70
N LEU A 117 -15.28 -0.31 -20.77
CA LEU A 117 -15.88 -1.00 -19.62
C LEU A 117 -14.87 -1.21 -18.49
N GLY A 118 -13.61 -1.52 -18.82
CA GLY A 118 -12.53 -1.63 -17.84
C GLY A 118 -12.29 -0.33 -17.07
N LEU A 119 -12.35 0.83 -17.73
CA LEU A 119 -12.23 2.12 -17.05
C LEU A 119 -13.41 2.37 -16.10
N TYR A 120 -14.64 2.16 -16.56
CA TYR A 120 -15.83 2.38 -15.74
C TYR A 120 -15.93 1.42 -14.54
N ILE A 121 -15.31 0.24 -14.62
CA ILE A 121 -15.25 -0.73 -13.52
C ILE A 121 -14.07 -0.46 -12.59
N VAL A 122 -12.91 -0.05 -13.08
CA VAL A 122 -11.71 0.04 -12.21
C VAL A 122 -11.55 1.41 -11.57
N VAL A 123 -11.77 2.48 -12.34
CA VAL A 123 -11.46 3.84 -11.88
C VAL A 123 -12.30 4.26 -10.67
N PRO A 124 -13.64 4.03 -10.61
CA PRO A 124 -14.42 4.45 -9.45
C PRO A 124 -13.97 3.73 -8.16
N GLN A 125 -13.68 2.43 -8.24
CA GLN A 125 -13.22 1.61 -7.12
C GLN A 125 -11.85 2.07 -6.63
N GLN A 126 -10.92 2.35 -7.56
CA GLN A 126 -9.61 2.87 -7.23
C GLN A 126 -9.74 4.24 -6.56
N LEU A 127 -10.54 5.17 -7.10
CA LEU A 127 -10.76 6.48 -6.50
C LEU A 127 -11.38 6.41 -5.10
N ILE A 128 -12.38 5.54 -4.88
CA ILE A 128 -12.97 5.34 -3.56
C ILE A 128 -11.92 4.84 -2.56
N CYS A 129 -11.05 3.91 -2.99
CA CYS A 129 -9.98 3.38 -2.16
C CYS A 129 -8.94 4.45 -1.82
N GLU A 130 -8.38 5.14 -2.83
CA GLU A 130 -7.36 6.17 -2.63
C GLU A 130 -7.86 7.33 -1.77
N VAL A 131 -9.03 7.90 -2.10
CA VAL A 131 -9.61 9.02 -1.33
C VAL A 131 -9.93 8.58 0.10
N GLY A 132 -10.43 7.36 0.29
CA GLY A 132 -10.70 6.80 1.61
C GLY A 132 -9.43 6.65 2.44
N VAL A 133 -8.36 6.09 1.85
CA VAL A 133 -7.04 5.95 2.47
C VAL A 133 -6.51 7.32 2.87
N ASP A 134 -6.50 8.29 1.96
CA ASP A 134 -6.03 9.65 2.23
C ASP A 134 -6.75 10.29 3.41
N ILE A 135 -8.08 10.21 3.45
CA ILE A 135 -8.87 10.75 4.57
C ILE A 135 -8.48 10.08 5.90
N VAL A 136 -8.38 8.74 5.92
CA VAL A 136 -8.02 7.99 7.12
C VAL A 136 -6.61 8.36 7.61
N TYR A 137 -5.64 8.48 6.72
CA TYR A 137 -4.28 8.87 7.07
C TYR A 137 -4.19 10.32 7.55
N MET A 138 -4.92 11.26 6.91
CA MET A 138 -4.99 12.66 7.36
C MET A 138 -5.56 12.77 8.78
N VAL A 139 -6.66 12.07 9.06
CA VAL A 139 -7.29 12.07 10.38
C VAL A 139 -6.39 11.39 11.42
N THR A 140 -5.75 10.28 11.07
CA THR A 140 -4.87 9.52 11.98
C THR A 140 -3.61 10.32 12.32
N GLY A 141 -2.98 10.95 11.32
CA GLY A 141 -1.83 11.84 11.51
C GLY A 141 -2.19 13.04 12.38
N GLY A 142 -3.32 13.71 12.10
CA GLY A 142 -3.81 14.83 12.91
C GLY A 142 -4.10 14.43 14.36
N LYS A 143 -4.73 13.27 14.60
CA LYS A 143 -4.96 12.74 15.95
C LYS A 143 -3.64 12.44 16.68
N SER A 144 -2.65 11.92 15.97
CA SER A 144 -1.33 11.62 16.53
C SER A 144 -0.60 12.90 16.96
N LEU A 145 -0.61 13.94 16.12
CA LEU A 145 -0.05 15.26 16.47
C LEU A 145 -0.78 15.90 17.65
N GLN A 146 -2.11 15.85 17.68
CA GLN A 146 -2.90 16.34 18.80
C GLN A 146 -2.55 15.60 20.10
N LYS A 147 -2.33 14.28 20.03
CA LYS A 147 -1.94 13.49 21.20
C LYS A 147 -0.57 13.91 21.72
N ILE A 148 0.40 14.14 20.84
CA ILE A 148 1.73 14.65 21.22
C ILE A 148 1.61 16.02 21.90
N HIS A 149 0.84 16.94 21.32
CA HIS A 149 0.59 18.26 21.92
C HIS A 149 0.05 18.14 23.35
N ASN A 150 -0.96 17.29 23.55
CA ASN A 150 -1.59 17.12 24.86
C ASN A 150 -0.67 16.42 25.89
N LEU A 151 0.35 15.67 25.44
CA LEU A 151 1.35 15.07 26.32
C LEU A 151 2.42 16.07 26.75
N VAL A 152 2.85 16.94 25.83
CA VAL A 152 3.92 17.91 26.06
C VAL A 152 3.41 19.15 26.79
N CYS A 153 2.23 19.66 26.42
CA CYS A 153 1.64 20.84 27.04
C CYS A 153 0.33 20.49 27.76
N LYS A 154 0.46 20.14 29.04
CA LYS A 154 -0.69 19.73 29.88
C LYS A 154 -1.63 20.89 30.22
N ASP A 155 -1.09 22.11 30.30
CA ASP A 155 -1.83 23.32 30.69
C ASP A 155 -2.18 24.23 29.49
N CYS A 156 -1.93 23.76 28.25
CA CYS A 156 -2.30 24.51 27.05
C CYS A 156 -3.81 24.50 26.82
N ALA A 157 -4.31 25.57 26.21
CA ALA A 157 -5.69 25.61 25.72
C ALA A 157 -5.94 24.47 24.71
N PRO A 158 -7.11 23.82 24.76
CA PRO A 158 -7.42 22.74 23.86
C PRO A 158 -7.52 23.25 22.42
N ILE A 159 -6.69 22.70 21.54
CA ILE A 159 -6.69 23.01 20.10
C ILE A 159 -7.57 21.97 19.38
N LYS A 160 -8.46 22.46 18.49
CA LYS A 160 -9.35 21.59 17.70
C LYS A 160 -8.55 20.66 16.79
N LEU A 161 -9.01 19.42 16.64
CA LEU A 161 -8.39 18.39 15.80
C LEU A 161 -8.16 18.85 14.35
N THR A 162 -9.10 19.65 13.80
CA THR A 162 -9.02 20.19 12.44
C THR A 162 -7.70 20.94 12.19
N TYR A 163 -7.17 21.67 13.17
CA TYR A 163 -5.90 22.38 13.01
C TYR A 163 -4.72 21.42 12.89
N PHE A 164 -4.69 20.34 13.68
CA PHE A 164 -3.65 19.32 13.56
C PHE A 164 -3.73 18.55 12.24
N ILE A 165 -4.95 18.29 11.74
CA ILE A 165 -5.14 17.72 10.40
C ILE A 165 -4.56 18.65 9.33
N MET A 166 -4.83 19.96 9.41
CA MET A 166 -4.27 20.94 8.45
C MET A 166 -2.74 21.02 8.54
N ILE A 167 -2.15 20.93 9.73
CA ILE A 167 -0.69 20.87 9.92
C ILE A 167 -0.11 19.59 9.29
N PHE A 168 -0.75 18.45 9.47
CA PHE A 168 -0.31 17.20 8.85
C PHE A 168 -0.44 17.24 7.32
N ALA A 169 -1.54 17.83 6.82
CA ALA A 169 -1.81 18.00 5.40
C ALA A 169 -0.80 18.94 4.71
N SER A 170 -0.32 19.99 5.38
CA SER A 170 0.66 20.91 4.79
C SER A 170 2.00 20.21 4.50
N VAL A 171 2.43 19.27 5.36
CA VAL A 171 3.60 18.42 5.11
C VAL A 171 3.38 17.54 3.88
N HIS A 172 2.20 16.92 3.73
CA HIS A 172 1.87 16.08 2.58
C HIS A 172 1.79 16.88 1.28
N PHE A 173 1.26 18.10 1.35
CA PHE A 173 1.25 19.01 0.21
C PHE A 173 2.67 19.29 -0.29
N VAL A 174 3.65 19.50 0.60
CA VAL A 174 5.04 19.68 0.16
C VAL A 174 5.62 18.37 -0.42
N LEU A 175 5.34 17.23 0.20
CA LEU A 175 5.82 15.93 -0.28
C LEU A 175 5.22 15.53 -1.64
N SER A 176 4.00 15.94 -1.95
CA SER A 176 3.35 15.64 -3.24
C SER A 176 3.98 16.35 -4.43
N HIS A 177 4.80 17.38 -4.20
CA HIS A 177 5.56 18.08 -5.25
C HIS A 177 6.90 17.40 -5.56
N LEU A 178 7.26 16.30 -4.89
CA LEU A 178 8.46 15.53 -5.22
C LEU A 178 8.31 14.87 -6.60
N PRO A 179 9.35 14.89 -7.45
CA PRO A 179 9.21 14.64 -8.88
C PRO A 179 8.98 13.16 -9.25
N ASN A 180 9.37 12.21 -8.40
CA ASN A 180 9.22 10.77 -8.67
C ASN A 180 9.28 9.91 -7.40
N PHE A 181 8.84 8.65 -7.51
CA PHE A 181 8.85 7.67 -6.42
C PHE A 181 10.24 7.39 -5.84
N ASN A 182 11.30 7.46 -6.65
CA ASN A 182 12.66 7.29 -6.15
C ASN A 182 13.05 8.42 -5.17
N SER A 183 12.48 9.62 -5.33
CA SER A 183 12.71 10.76 -4.44
C SER A 183 12.02 10.59 -3.08
N ILE A 184 10.93 9.82 -3.00
CA ILE A 184 10.23 9.52 -1.73
C ILE A 184 10.71 8.23 -1.06
N SER A 185 11.67 7.51 -1.65
CA SER A 185 12.18 6.25 -1.11
C SER A 185 12.74 6.39 0.31
N GLY A 186 13.41 7.50 0.63
CA GLY A 186 13.90 7.79 1.98
C GLY A 186 12.78 7.98 2.99
N VAL A 187 11.72 8.70 2.61
CA VAL A 187 10.52 8.86 3.44
C VAL A 187 9.80 7.52 3.62
N SER A 188 9.72 6.72 2.56
CA SER A 188 9.12 5.37 2.60
C SER A 188 9.89 4.45 3.53
N LEU A 189 11.23 4.49 3.51
CA LEU A 189 12.07 3.73 4.44
C LEU A 189 11.87 4.18 5.89
N ALA A 190 11.85 5.49 6.14
CA ALA A 190 11.59 6.02 7.47
C ALA A 190 10.20 5.61 7.97
N ALA A 191 9.17 5.68 7.11
CA ALA A 191 7.82 5.23 7.42
C ALA A 191 7.81 3.72 7.75
N ALA A 192 8.46 2.87 6.95
CA ALA A 192 8.57 1.44 7.22
C ALA A 192 9.21 1.19 8.60
N VAL A 193 10.34 1.83 8.91
CA VAL A 193 11.04 1.67 10.20
C VAL A 193 10.14 2.11 11.37
N MET A 194 9.46 3.24 11.24
CA MET A 194 8.52 3.73 12.26
C MET A 194 7.35 2.77 12.43
N SER A 195 6.82 2.22 11.34
CA SER A 195 5.75 1.23 11.34
C SER A 195 6.12 -0.04 12.08
N LEU A 196 7.30 -0.59 11.79
CA LEU A 196 7.83 -1.74 12.52
C LEU A 196 8.05 -1.41 14.00
N SER A 197 8.52 -0.21 14.31
CA SER A 197 8.80 0.21 15.68
C SER A 197 7.53 0.30 16.52
N TYR A 198 6.51 1.04 16.08
CA TYR A 198 5.28 1.17 16.88
C TYR A 198 4.54 -0.17 17.01
N SER A 199 4.53 -0.99 15.95
CA SER A 199 3.92 -2.31 16.00
C SER A 199 4.66 -3.24 16.97
N THR A 200 6.00 -3.22 16.93
CA THR A 200 6.83 -4.01 17.85
C THR A 200 6.60 -3.60 19.30
N ILE A 201 6.53 -2.31 19.58
CA ILE A 201 6.21 -1.79 20.92
C ILE A 201 4.82 -2.27 21.34
N ALA A 202 3.81 -2.19 20.46
CA ALA A 202 2.44 -2.58 20.79
C ALA A 202 2.32 -4.07 21.19
N TRP A 203 2.86 -4.98 20.39
CA TRP A 203 2.77 -6.41 20.69
C TRP A 203 3.71 -6.84 21.82
N SER A 204 4.93 -6.30 21.89
CA SER A 204 5.86 -6.64 22.99
C SER A 204 5.35 -6.17 24.34
N ALA A 205 4.78 -4.96 24.43
CA ALA A 205 4.14 -4.46 25.64
C ALA A 205 2.93 -5.33 26.05
N SER A 206 2.17 -5.82 25.07
CA SER A 206 1.02 -6.71 25.33
C SER A 206 1.47 -8.07 25.86
N VAL A 207 2.52 -8.67 25.26
CA VAL A 207 3.11 -9.93 25.72
C VAL A 207 3.68 -9.77 27.12
N HIS A 208 4.42 -8.70 27.39
CA HIS A 208 4.99 -8.42 28.71
C HIS A 208 3.89 -8.25 29.78
N LYS A 209 2.78 -7.60 29.43
CA LYS A 209 1.64 -7.41 30.36
C LYS A 209 0.90 -8.72 30.63
N GLY A 210 0.98 -9.71 29.72
CA GLY A 210 0.41 -11.03 29.90
C GLY A 210 -1.13 -11.05 30.02
N VAL A 211 -1.65 -12.23 30.34
CA VAL A 211 -3.09 -12.46 30.56
C VAL A 211 -3.53 -11.72 31.82
N GLN A 212 -4.56 -10.89 31.69
CA GLN A 212 -5.13 -10.15 32.82
C GLN A 212 -6.36 -10.89 33.38
N PRO A 213 -6.51 -10.98 34.72
CA PRO A 213 -7.52 -11.83 35.36
C PRO A 213 -8.98 -11.42 35.12
N ASP A 214 -9.24 -10.17 34.72
CA ASP A 214 -10.60 -9.61 34.54
C ASP A 214 -10.93 -9.25 33.07
N VAL A 215 -10.31 -9.93 32.11
CA VAL A 215 -10.56 -9.68 30.68
C VAL A 215 -11.44 -10.78 30.08
N GLU A 216 -12.64 -10.41 29.61
CA GLU A 216 -13.53 -11.32 28.88
C GLU A 216 -13.12 -11.45 27.42
N TYR A 217 -12.56 -12.58 26.99
CA TYR A 217 -12.09 -12.81 25.61
C TYR A 217 -13.20 -13.10 24.57
N GLY A 218 -14.47 -12.90 24.94
CA GLY A 218 -15.63 -13.04 24.06
C GLY A 218 -15.97 -11.78 23.25
N TYR A 219 -17.15 -11.78 22.63
CA TYR A 219 -17.66 -10.64 21.87
C TYR A 219 -17.94 -9.44 22.77
N LYS A 220 -17.66 -8.23 22.27
CA LYS A 220 -17.89 -6.97 23.01
C LYS A 220 -19.37 -6.61 23.14
N ALA A 221 -20.20 -6.96 22.16
CA ALA A 221 -21.62 -6.64 22.16
C ALA A 221 -22.43 -7.70 22.91
N SER A 222 -23.40 -7.27 23.71
CA SER A 222 -24.31 -8.16 24.45
C SER A 222 -25.55 -8.56 23.65
N THR A 223 -25.85 -7.87 22.55
CA THR A 223 -26.98 -8.18 21.66
C THR A 223 -26.51 -8.88 20.39
N THR A 224 -27.37 -9.74 19.83
CA THR A 224 -27.09 -10.42 18.56
C THR A 224 -26.86 -9.42 17.42
N SER A 225 -27.71 -8.40 17.30
CA SER A 225 -27.58 -7.37 16.26
C SER A 225 -26.27 -6.59 16.40
N GLY A 226 -25.91 -6.17 17.62
CA GLY A 226 -24.65 -5.49 17.89
C GLY A 226 -23.44 -6.35 17.54
N THR A 227 -23.51 -7.65 17.85
CA THR A 227 -22.44 -8.61 17.49
C THR A 227 -22.26 -8.70 15.98
N VAL A 228 -23.35 -8.79 15.21
CA VAL A 228 -23.29 -8.86 13.74
C VAL A 228 -22.71 -7.58 13.13
N PHE A 229 -23.17 -6.39 13.54
CA PHE A 229 -22.64 -5.14 13.00
C PHE A 229 -21.18 -4.90 13.38
N ASN A 230 -20.79 -5.24 14.60
CA ASN A 230 -19.40 -5.15 15.04
C ASN A 230 -18.50 -6.13 14.29
N PHE A 231 -18.99 -7.36 14.02
CA PHE A 231 -18.28 -8.34 13.23
C PHE A 231 -18.02 -7.83 11.80
N LEU A 232 -19.05 -7.31 11.12
CA LEU A 232 -18.91 -6.75 9.77
C LEU A 232 -17.97 -5.53 9.74
N SER A 233 -18.05 -4.67 10.75
CA SER A 233 -17.13 -3.51 10.87
C SER A 233 -15.69 -3.97 11.05
N ALA A 234 -15.47 -4.99 11.89
CA ALA A 234 -14.14 -5.54 12.14
C ALA A 234 -13.56 -6.29 10.92
N LEU A 235 -14.39 -6.89 10.06
CA LEU A 235 -13.93 -7.40 8.76
C LEU A 235 -13.38 -6.27 7.89
N GLY A 236 -14.04 -5.10 7.91
CA GLY A 236 -13.55 -3.89 7.23
C GLY A 236 -12.21 -3.42 7.79
N ASP A 237 -12.04 -3.41 9.12
CA ASP A 237 -10.77 -3.08 9.76
C ASP A 237 -9.64 -4.04 9.35
N VAL A 238 -9.92 -5.34 9.30
CA VAL A 238 -8.94 -6.34 8.83
C VAL A 238 -8.61 -6.14 7.35
N ALA A 239 -9.62 -5.92 6.51
CA ALA A 239 -9.40 -5.66 5.08
C ALA A 239 -8.53 -4.41 4.86
N PHE A 240 -8.77 -3.34 5.63
CA PHE A 240 -7.97 -2.12 5.59
C PHE A 240 -6.53 -2.35 6.10
N ALA A 241 -6.32 -3.19 7.11
CA ALA A 241 -5.00 -3.53 7.62
C ALA A 241 -4.11 -4.30 6.63
N TYR A 242 -4.70 -4.95 5.63
CA TYR A 242 -3.99 -5.62 4.55
C TYR A 242 -4.08 -4.86 3.20
N ALA A 243 -4.60 -3.63 3.20
CA ALA A 243 -4.63 -2.80 2.00
C ALA A 243 -3.20 -2.45 1.54
N GLY A 244 -2.96 -2.41 0.24
CA GLY A 244 -1.64 -2.11 -0.34
C GLY A 244 -1.53 -2.49 -1.82
N HIS A 245 -2.44 -3.34 -2.30
CA HIS A 245 -2.52 -3.76 -3.71
C HIS A 245 -2.71 -2.60 -4.69
N ASN A 246 -3.31 -1.50 -4.24
CA ASN A 246 -3.62 -0.33 -5.06
C ASN A 246 -2.39 0.41 -5.61
N VAL A 247 -1.20 0.17 -5.04
CA VAL A 247 0.07 0.76 -5.50
C VAL A 247 1.09 -0.28 -6.00
N VAL A 248 0.74 -1.56 -6.03
CA VAL A 248 1.68 -2.66 -6.35
C VAL A 248 2.19 -2.60 -7.77
N LEU A 249 1.31 -2.28 -8.73
CA LEU A 249 1.69 -2.20 -10.14
C LEU A 249 2.63 -1.00 -10.37
N GLU A 250 2.35 0.12 -9.71
CA GLU A 250 3.14 1.33 -9.74
C GLU A 250 4.51 1.11 -9.10
N ILE A 251 4.60 0.36 -7.99
CA ILE A 251 5.88 -0.05 -7.39
C ILE A 251 6.67 -0.92 -8.38
N GLN A 252 6.02 -1.92 -9.01
CA GLN A 252 6.69 -2.78 -9.98
C GLN A 252 7.10 -2.03 -11.25
N ALA A 253 6.37 -1.00 -11.65
CA ALA A 253 6.70 -0.12 -12.76
C ALA A 253 8.08 0.54 -12.58
N THR A 254 8.46 0.89 -11.34
CA THR A 254 9.79 1.47 -11.04
C THR A 254 10.95 0.49 -11.20
N ILE A 255 10.68 -0.82 -11.29
CA ILE A 255 11.71 -1.84 -11.46
C ILE A 255 12.06 -1.97 -12.95
N PRO A 256 13.35 -1.98 -13.31
CA PRO A 256 13.78 -2.16 -14.69
C PRO A 256 13.38 -3.54 -15.20
N SER A 257 12.86 -3.59 -16.42
CA SER A 257 12.50 -4.82 -17.13
C SER A 257 13.32 -4.89 -18.43
N LYS A 258 13.88 -6.07 -18.74
CA LYS A 258 14.65 -6.33 -19.96
C LYS A 258 14.18 -7.62 -20.61
N PRO A 259 14.37 -7.81 -21.94
CA PRO A 259 14.13 -9.10 -22.57
C PRO A 259 14.86 -10.23 -21.83
N GLY A 260 14.10 -11.26 -21.41
CA GLY A 260 14.62 -12.39 -20.62
C GLY A 260 14.88 -12.12 -19.12
N LYS A 261 14.69 -10.89 -18.64
CA LYS A 261 14.78 -10.50 -17.22
C LYS A 261 13.59 -9.62 -16.83
N PRO A 262 12.39 -10.22 -16.66
CA PRO A 262 11.17 -9.49 -16.36
C PRO A 262 11.19 -8.90 -14.93
N SER A 263 10.45 -7.82 -14.72
CA SER A 263 10.38 -7.11 -13.43
C SER A 263 9.77 -7.96 -12.30
N LYS A 264 8.96 -8.97 -12.67
CA LYS A 264 8.26 -9.85 -11.73
C LYS A 264 9.16 -10.62 -10.77
N GLY A 265 10.36 -11.02 -11.20
CA GLY A 265 11.30 -11.75 -10.35
C GLY A 265 11.80 -10.91 -9.16
N PRO A 266 12.44 -9.75 -9.43
CA PRO A 266 12.80 -8.79 -8.38
C PRO A 266 11.61 -8.31 -7.54
N MET A 267 10.46 -8.05 -8.17
CA MET A 267 9.25 -7.62 -7.46
C MET A 267 8.78 -8.69 -6.47
N TRP A 268 8.67 -9.95 -6.90
CA TRP A 268 8.22 -11.06 -6.07
C TRP A 268 9.13 -11.30 -4.85
N LYS A 269 10.45 -11.14 -5.03
CA LYS A 269 11.40 -11.17 -3.89
C LYS A 269 11.08 -10.11 -2.85
N GLY A 270 10.79 -8.88 -3.28
CA GLY A 270 10.39 -7.78 -2.39
C GLY A 270 9.07 -8.08 -1.68
N VAL A 271 8.08 -8.57 -2.41
CA VAL A 271 6.77 -8.97 -1.88
C VAL A 271 6.88 -10.05 -0.81
N VAL A 272 7.64 -11.12 -1.05
CA VAL A 272 7.80 -12.22 -0.08
C VAL A 272 8.41 -11.68 1.22
N VAL A 273 9.44 -10.85 1.13
CA VAL A 273 10.04 -10.20 2.32
C VAL A 273 9.02 -9.32 3.03
N ALA A 274 8.26 -8.51 2.29
CA ALA A 274 7.22 -7.66 2.88
C ALA A 274 6.15 -8.48 3.60
N TYR A 275 5.70 -9.59 3.02
CA TYR A 275 4.67 -10.45 3.65
C TYR A 275 5.17 -11.21 4.88
N ILE A 276 6.44 -11.59 4.92
CA ILE A 276 7.08 -12.13 6.14
C ILE A 276 7.07 -11.07 7.25
N VAL A 277 7.44 -9.84 6.91
CA VAL A 277 7.43 -8.70 7.85
C VAL A 277 6.00 -8.39 8.33
N VAL A 278 5.02 -8.37 7.42
CA VAL A 278 3.60 -8.20 7.75
C VAL A 278 3.13 -9.32 8.68
N ALA A 279 3.48 -10.58 8.44
CA ALA A 279 3.12 -11.67 9.33
C ALA A 279 3.73 -11.47 10.72
N PHE A 280 4.99 -11.05 10.79
CA PHE A 280 5.68 -10.75 12.06
C PHE A 280 5.05 -9.58 12.82
N VAL A 281 4.44 -8.62 12.13
CA VAL A 281 3.81 -7.45 12.76
C VAL A 281 2.34 -7.72 13.14
N LEU A 282 1.56 -8.30 12.24
CA LEU A 282 0.11 -8.42 12.41
C LEU A 282 -0.28 -9.66 13.21
N LEU A 283 0.42 -10.78 13.09
CA LEU A 283 0.03 -12.01 13.81
C LEU A 283 0.25 -11.90 15.33
N PRO A 284 1.34 -11.29 15.84
CA PRO A 284 1.46 -11.03 17.28
C PRO A 284 0.42 -10.05 17.79
N SER A 285 -0.12 -9.17 16.92
CA SER A 285 -1.21 -8.25 17.28
C SER A 285 -2.50 -8.99 17.65
N CYS A 286 -2.68 -10.26 17.27
CA CYS A 286 -3.74 -11.11 17.83
C CYS A 286 -3.66 -11.18 19.36
N SER A 287 -2.45 -11.26 19.91
CA SER A 287 -2.21 -11.34 21.36
C SER A 287 -2.48 -10.02 22.08
N CYS A 288 -2.58 -8.91 21.36
CA CYS A 288 -2.92 -7.60 21.90
C CYS A 288 -4.43 -7.48 22.19
N ARG A 289 -4.92 -8.18 23.22
CA ARG A 289 -6.21 -7.86 23.84
C ARG A 289 -6.02 -7.42 25.29
N VAL A 290 -5.26 -6.34 25.51
CA VAL A 290 -5.18 -5.74 26.84
C VAL A 290 -5.02 -4.23 26.69
N LEU A 291 -6.11 -3.48 26.95
CA LEU A 291 -6.07 -2.17 27.64
C LEU A 291 -7.45 -1.51 27.84
N HIS A 292 -8.56 -2.16 27.49
CA HIS A 292 -9.84 -1.78 28.08
C HIS A 292 -10.13 -2.63 29.31
N VAL A 293 -9.57 -2.18 30.43
CA VAL A 293 -10.21 -2.38 31.74
C VAL A 293 -11.58 -1.70 31.65
N ARG A 294 -12.61 -2.33 32.24
CA ARG A 294 -13.95 -1.76 32.38
C ARG A 294 -13.90 -0.32 32.90
#